data_AF-A0A1I2PZS1-F1
#
_entry.id   AF-A0A1I2PZS1-F1
#
_cell.length_a   1.000
_cell.length_b   1.000
_cell.length_c   1.000
_cell.angle_alpha   90.00
_cell.angle_beta   90.00
_cell.angle_gamma   90.00
#
_symmetry.space_group_name_H-M   'P 1'
#
loop_
_entity.id
_entity.type
_entity.pdbx_description
1 polymer ?
#
loop_
_entity_poly.entity_id
_entity_poly.type
_entity_poly.pdbx_seq_one_letter_code
_entity_poly.pdbx_strand_id
1 'polypeptide(L)'
;MTIKNEYIEVTKIEEIGEGMRVCLDFIDILDPEDGLYIGNTGHGYVKVLSENRESDGYPPRPFRINCGAFHQYLYQEEKTYYLHELNPGESLFLSGKEDRELPLGRVKVEKRPFVRIECQTEEGIISATLQKSSSVYVMEENEGELPLLSLEVGHRLLGIRDKPGRHLGTQVDEIIWEK
;
A
#
# COMPACT_ATOMS: atom_id res chain seq x y z
N MET A 1 -0.68 -19.86 -8.60
CA MET A 1 -1.27 -19.91 -7.25
C MET A 1 -2.24 -18.75 -7.19
N THR A 2 -3.52 -18.97 -6.89
CA THR A 2 -4.47 -17.86 -6.78
C THR A 2 -4.10 -17.04 -5.55
N ILE A 3 -3.65 -15.81 -5.79
CA ILE A 3 -3.31 -14.86 -4.75
C ILE A 3 -4.60 -14.57 -3.96
N LYS A 4 -4.55 -14.78 -2.65
CA LYS A 4 -5.72 -14.74 -1.77
C LYS A 4 -5.62 -13.55 -0.85
N ASN A 5 -6.63 -12.68 -0.89
CA ASN A 5 -6.77 -11.62 0.09
C ASN A 5 -7.02 -12.23 1.48
N GLU A 6 -6.37 -11.69 2.49
CA GLU A 6 -6.57 -12.12 3.87
C GLU A 6 -6.27 -11.00 4.86
N TYR A 7 -6.71 -11.17 6.10
CA TYR A 7 -6.40 -10.27 7.20
C TYR A 7 -5.18 -10.77 7.98
N ILE A 8 -4.08 -10.01 7.92
CA ILE A 8 -2.78 -10.30 8.53
C ILE A 8 -2.55 -9.44 9.77
N GLU A 9 -2.09 -10.05 10.87
CA GLU A 9 -1.94 -9.37 12.16
C GLU A 9 -0.70 -8.48 12.20
N VAL A 10 -0.88 -7.21 12.59
CA VAL A 10 0.20 -6.26 12.84
C VAL A 10 0.92 -6.65 14.12
N THR A 11 2.20 -6.97 14.02
CA THR A 11 3.03 -7.37 15.17
C THR A 11 4.02 -6.29 15.60
N LYS A 12 4.32 -5.34 14.72
CA LYS A 12 5.23 -4.22 15.01
C LYS A 12 4.85 -2.96 14.26
N ILE A 13 4.95 -1.83 14.95
CA ILE A 13 4.83 -0.48 14.40
C ILE A 13 6.02 0.33 14.93
N GLU A 14 6.82 0.90 14.03
CA GLU A 14 8.04 1.63 14.39
C GLU A 14 8.17 2.92 13.58
N GLU A 15 8.46 4.04 14.23
CA GLU A 15 8.82 5.28 13.54
C GLU A 15 10.24 5.16 12.97
N ILE A 16 10.38 5.41 11.66
CA ILE A 16 11.67 5.22 10.96
C ILE A 16 12.26 6.51 10.38
N GLY A 17 11.69 7.66 10.74
CA GLY A 17 12.17 8.98 10.33
C GLY A 17 11.52 9.52 9.06
N GLU A 18 12.20 10.45 8.39
CA GLU A 18 11.70 11.12 7.18
C GLU A 18 12.30 10.53 5.90
N GLY A 19 11.49 10.42 4.84
CA GLY A 19 11.90 9.91 3.54
C GLY A 19 11.05 10.48 2.39
N MET A 20 11.34 10.05 1.17
CA MET A 20 10.52 10.40 0.00
C MET A 20 9.26 9.52 -0.04
N ARG A 21 8.09 10.15 -0.02
CA ARG A 21 6.78 9.50 -0.14
C ARG A 21 6.21 9.69 -1.53
N VAL A 22 5.72 8.59 -2.11
CA VAL A 22 4.98 8.60 -3.38
C VAL A 22 3.47 8.66 -3.10
N CYS A 23 2.81 9.66 -3.68
CA CYS A 23 1.35 9.70 -3.84
C CYS A 23 0.99 9.51 -5.30
N LEU A 24 -0.11 8.81 -5.52
CA LEU A 24 -0.69 8.62 -6.83
C LEU A 24 -2.01 9.36 -6.90
N ASP A 25 -2.13 10.26 -7.87
CA ASP A 25 -3.36 10.98 -8.18
C ASP A 25 -3.92 10.43 -9.49
N PHE A 26 -5.15 9.95 -9.44
CA PHE A 26 -5.90 9.40 -10.56
C PHE A 26 -6.69 10.49 -11.30
N ILE A 27 -7.11 10.21 -12.52
CA ILE A 27 -7.89 11.15 -13.33
C ILE A 27 -9.39 11.15 -13.02
N ASP A 28 -9.85 10.29 -12.10
CA ASP A 28 -11.25 10.13 -11.72
C ASP A 28 -11.41 10.04 -10.19
N ILE A 29 -12.66 10.03 -9.74
CA ILE A 29 -13.08 9.92 -8.35
C ILE A 29 -12.98 8.46 -7.91
N LEU A 30 -12.19 8.23 -6.87
CA LEU A 30 -12.06 6.98 -6.15
C LEU A 30 -13.13 6.88 -5.08
N ASP A 31 -13.68 5.69 -4.88
CA ASP A 31 -14.47 5.38 -3.70
C ASP A 31 -13.56 5.31 -2.46
N PRO A 32 -14.11 5.48 -1.25
CA PRO A 32 -13.32 5.36 -0.03
C PRO A 32 -12.54 4.03 0.04
N GLU A 33 -13.18 2.91 -0.30
CA GLU A 33 -12.59 1.57 -0.21
C GLU A 33 -11.65 1.22 -1.39
N ASP A 34 -11.58 2.07 -2.41
CA ASP A 34 -10.60 1.92 -3.49
C ASP A 34 -9.19 2.03 -2.91
N GLY A 35 -8.34 1.09 -3.27
CA GLY A 35 -7.00 1.00 -2.73
C GLY A 35 -6.04 0.23 -3.60
N LEU A 36 -4.78 0.32 -3.19
CA LEU A 36 -3.64 -0.34 -3.82
C LEU A 36 -2.91 -1.21 -2.81
N TYR A 37 -2.31 -2.29 -3.29
CA TYR A 37 -1.54 -3.21 -2.45
C TYR A 37 -0.06 -2.82 -2.48
N ILE A 38 0.45 -2.32 -1.36
CA ILE A 38 1.80 -1.75 -1.22
C ILE A 38 2.62 -2.55 -0.19
N GLY A 39 3.90 -2.78 -0.47
CA GLY A 39 4.79 -3.59 0.38
C GLY A 39 6.26 -3.20 0.22
N ASN A 40 7.09 -3.48 1.22
CA ASN A 40 8.53 -3.21 1.14
C ASN A 40 9.25 -4.25 0.27
N THR A 41 8.72 -5.47 0.18
CA THR A 41 9.34 -6.62 -0.48
C THR A 41 8.31 -7.44 -1.26
N GLY A 42 8.76 -8.42 -2.04
CA GLY A 42 7.88 -9.36 -2.75
C GLY A 42 7.24 -10.44 -1.86
N HIS A 43 7.39 -10.36 -0.53
CA HIS A 43 6.75 -11.28 0.43
C HIS A 43 5.25 -11.01 0.61
N GLY A 44 4.79 -9.83 0.20
CA GLY A 44 3.38 -9.47 0.25
C GLY A 44 3.18 -7.98 0.48
N TYR A 45 1.91 -7.61 0.57
CA TYR A 45 1.47 -6.23 0.48
C TYR A 45 0.28 -5.98 1.40
N VAL A 46 0.11 -4.72 1.84
CA VAL A 46 -1.06 -4.25 2.59
C VAL A 46 -1.91 -3.34 1.72
N LYS A 47 -3.24 -3.37 1.90
CA LYS A 47 -4.15 -2.48 1.16
C LYS A 47 -4.13 -1.07 1.76
N VAL A 48 -3.66 -0.10 0.97
CA VAL A 48 -3.68 1.34 1.28
C VAL A 48 -4.83 2.00 0.51
N LEU A 49 -5.70 2.71 1.22
CA LEU A 49 -6.96 3.22 0.70
C LEU A 49 -6.85 4.66 0.17
N SER A 50 -7.86 5.07 -0.59
CA SER A 50 -8.02 6.44 -1.07
C SER A 50 -8.19 7.45 0.06
N GLU A 51 -7.74 8.68 -0.19
CA GLU A 51 -7.95 9.83 0.69
C GLU A 51 -9.35 10.45 0.49
N ASN A 52 -10.34 9.66 0.05
CA ASN A 52 -11.71 10.11 -0.15
C ASN A 52 -12.52 10.17 1.16
N ARG A 53 -11.97 10.85 2.18
CA ARG A 53 -12.58 10.99 3.51
C ARG A 53 -12.15 12.31 4.15
N GLU A 54 -12.98 12.85 5.02
CA GLU A 54 -12.52 13.90 5.93
C GLU A 54 -11.55 13.29 6.94
N SER A 55 -10.40 13.95 7.14
CA SER A 55 -9.43 13.58 8.16
C SER A 55 -9.04 14.82 8.95
N ASP A 56 -8.53 14.64 10.17
CA ASP A 56 -8.18 15.76 11.04
C ASP A 56 -7.22 16.73 10.34
N GLY A 57 -7.73 17.93 10.05
CA GLY A 57 -6.99 19.02 9.42
C GLY A 57 -6.92 19.00 7.88
N TYR A 58 -7.57 18.06 7.19
CA TYR A 58 -7.52 17.98 5.72
C TYR A 58 -8.88 17.69 5.07
N PRO A 59 -9.28 18.45 4.03
CA PRO A 59 -10.42 18.06 3.20
C PRO A 59 -10.09 16.81 2.38
N PRO A 60 -11.12 16.02 1.99
CA PRO A 60 -10.94 14.83 1.18
C PRO A 60 -10.26 15.15 -0.15
N ARG A 61 -9.43 14.21 -0.61
CA ARG A 61 -8.82 14.21 -1.93
C ARG A 61 -9.28 12.94 -2.64
N PRO A 62 -10.49 12.95 -3.23
CA PRO A 62 -11.14 11.74 -3.74
C PRO A 62 -10.41 11.09 -4.92
N PHE A 63 -9.34 11.69 -5.42
CA PHE A 63 -8.55 11.17 -6.54
C PHE A 63 -7.17 10.63 -6.10
N ARG A 64 -6.87 10.63 -4.79
CA ARG A 64 -5.51 10.39 -4.27
C ARG A 64 -5.41 9.12 -3.44
N ILE A 65 -4.30 8.40 -3.60
CA ILE A 65 -3.82 7.38 -2.65
C ILE A 65 -2.42 7.77 -2.14
N ASN A 66 -2.27 7.85 -0.82
CA ASN A 66 -0.99 8.10 -0.13
C ASN A 66 -0.17 6.80 0.02
N CYS A 67 0.35 6.27 -1.09
CA CYS A 67 0.82 4.89 -1.22
C CYS A 67 1.89 4.46 -0.20
N GLY A 68 3.04 5.15 -0.13
CA GLY A 68 4.14 4.69 0.72
C GLY A 68 5.50 5.33 0.40
N ALA A 69 6.56 4.74 0.92
CA ALA A 69 7.94 5.16 0.69
C ALA A 69 8.43 4.83 -0.72
N PHE A 70 9.36 5.64 -1.22
CA PHE A 70 9.89 5.59 -2.59
C PHE A 70 10.40 4.22 -3.08
N HIS A 71 10.94 3.40 -2.18
CA HIS A 71 11.51 2.09 -2.50
C HIS A 71 10.46 0.98 -2.57
N GLN A 72 9.22 1.23 -2.14
CA GLN A 72 8.23 0.18 -1.98
C GLN A 72 7.71 -0.31 -3.33
N TYR A 73 7.24 -1.54 -3.30
CA TYR A 73 6.56 -2.20 -4.38
C TYR A 73 5.05 -1.92 -4.35
N LEU A 74 4.47 -1.83 -5.55
CA LEU A 74 3.05 -1.86 -5.83
C LEU A 74 2.72 -3.17 -6.56
N TYR A 75 1.77 -3.92 -6.04
CA TYR A 75 1.21 -5.09 -6.70
C TYR A 75 0.10 -4.71 -7.68
N GLN A 76 0.13 -5.31 -8.88
CA GLN A 76 -0.77 -5.08 -10.01
C GLN A 76 -1.04 -6.43 -10.69
N GLU A 77 -1.96 -7.19 -10.09
CA GLU A 77 -2.30 -8.55 -10.53
C GLU A 77 -1.04 -9.42 -10.68
N GLU A 78 -0.64 -9.84 -11.86
CA GLU A 78 0.53 -10.73 -12.00
C GLU A 78 1.89 -9.99 -11.98
N LYS A 79 1.88 -8.66 -11.74
CA LYS A 79 3.07 -7.81 -11.82
C LYS A 79 3.31 -7.02 -10.55
N THR A 80 4.57 -6.70 -10.33
CA THR A 80 5.04 -5.80 -9.27
C THR A 80 5.81 -4.65 -9.88
N TYR A 81 5.52 -3.41 -9.46
CA TYR A 81 6.24 -2.21 -9.87
C TYR A 81 6.90 -1.55 -8.67
N TYR A 82 8.06 -0.92 -8.84
CA TYR A 82 8.50 0.02 -7.82
C TYR A 82 7.67 1.31 -7.90
N LEU A 83 7.27 1.84 -6.75
CA LEU A 83 6.45 3.06 -6.69
C LEU A 83 7.11 4.26 -7.41
N HIS A 84 8.44 4.33 -7.41
CA HIS A 84 9.17 5.43 -8.04
C HIS A 84 9.24 5.35 -9.57
N GLU A 85 8.93 4.20 -10.16
CA GLU A 85 9.00 3.99 -11.61
C GLU A 85 7.71 4.42 -12.32
N LEU A 86 6.63 4.61 -11.57
CA LEU A 86 5.31 4.97 -12.11
C LEU A 86 5.30 6.38 -12.71
N ASN A 87 4.64 6.52 -13.85
CA ASN A 87 4.49 7.79 -14.56
C ASN A 87 3.02 8.17 -14.77
N PRO A 88 2.70 9.47 -14.89
CA PRO A 88 1.40 9.91 -15.37
C PRO A 88 1.06 9.29 -16.72
N GLY A 89 -0.20 8.91 -16.91
CA GLY A 89 -0.72 8.25 -18.10
C GLY A 89 -0.72 6.72 -18.02
N GLU A 90 0.01 6.12 -17.07
CA GLU A 90 -0.10 4.69 -16.79
C GLU A 90 -1.42 4.37 -16.09
N SER A 91 -2.01 3.23 -16.42
CA SER A 91 -3.24 2.73 -15.79
C SER A 91 -2.90 1.71 -14.71
N LEU A 92 -3.58 1.83 -13.57
CA LEU A 92 -3.45 0.90 -12.47
C LEU A 92 -4.80 0.28 -12.12
N PHE A 93 -4.75 -1.02 -11.81
CA PHE A 93 -5.82 -1.75 -11.19
C PHE A 93 -5.98 -1.34 -9.73
N LEU A 94 -7.18 -0.89 -9.38
CA LEU A 94 -7.61 -0.50 -8.05
C LEU A 94 -8.52 -1.58 -7.49
N SER A 95 -8.24 -2.01 -6.27
CA SER A 95 -9.12 -2.93 -5.56
C SER A 95 -10.11 -2.14 -4.71
N GLY A 96 -11.40 -2.42 -4.86
CA GLY A 96 -12.48 -1.66 -4.21
C GLY A 96 -13.73 -2.51 -3.98
N LYS A 97 -14.90 -1.87 -3.99
CA LYS A 97 -16.20 -2.58 -4.05
C LYS A 97 -16.40 -3.23 -5.41
N GLU A 98 -16.01 -2.49 -6.44
CA GLU A 98 -15.87 -2.97 -7.80
C GLU A 98 -14.45 -2.68 -8.24
N ASP A 99 -13.70 -3.74 -8.51
CA ASP A 99 -12.34 -3.59 -9.00
C ASP A 99 -12.37 -2.95 -10.40
N ARG A 100 -11.47 -1.99 -10.63
CA ARG A 100 -11.42 -1.24 -11.89
C ARG A 100 -10.03 -0.70 -12.17
N GLU A 101 -9.78 -0.43 -13.44
CA GLU A 101 -8.52 0.15 -13.90
C GLU A 101 -8.70 1.66 -14.16
N LEU A 102 -7.83 2.50 -13.60
CA LEU A 102 -7.86 3.95 -13.79
C LEU A 102 -6.47 4.54 -14.13
N PRO A 103 -6.41 5.53 -15.04
CA PRO A 103 -5.16 6.22 -15.35
C PRO A 103 -4.67 7.13 -14.22
N LEU A 104 -3.35 7.19 -14.05
CA LEU A 104 -2.65 8.18 -13.24
C LEU A 104 -2.65 9.54 -13.94
N GLY A 105 -3.17 10.57 -13.27
CA GLY A 105 -3.02 11.95 -13.70
C GLY A 105 -1.73 12.60 -13.20
N ARG A 106 -1.25 12.22 -12.02
CA ARG A 106 0.00 12.75 -11.44
C ARG A 106 0.61 11.78 -10.44
N VAL A 107 1.94 11.66 -10.49
CA VAL A 107 2.75 11.02 -9.44
C VAL A 107 3.45 12.11 -8.64
N LYS A 108 3.18 12.18 -7.33
CA LYS A 108 3.73 13.24 -6.46
C LYS A 108 4.69 12.65 -5.43
N VAL A 109 5.96 13.02 -5.56
CA VAL A 109 7.04 12.62 -4.63
C VAL A 109 7.43 13.79 -3.72
N GLU A 110 7.37 13.62 -2.40
CA GLU A 110 7.79 14.65 -1.45
C GLU A 110 8.27 14.06 -0.11
N LYS A 111 9.05 14.82 0.66
CA LYS A 111 9.55 14.37 1.97
C LYS A 111 8.45 14.33 3.03
N ARG A 112 8.33 13.22 3.77
CA ARG A 112 7.38 13.04 4.88
C ARG A 112 7.94 12.12 5.97
N PRO A 113 7.44 12.20 7.22
CA PRO A 113 7.72 11.23 8.27
C PRO A 113 7.01 9.89 8.00
N PHE A 114 7.62 8.80 8.42
CA PHE A 114 7.16 7.44 8.16
C PHE A 114 7.08 6.59 9.42
N VAL A 115 6.13 5.65 9.39
CA VAL A 115 6.11 4.45 10.23
C VAL A 115 6.34 3.23 9.34
N ARG A 116 7.11 2.27 9.85
CA ARG A 116 7.19 0.91 9.31
C ARG A 116 6.24 0.03 10.10
N ILE A 117 5.41 -0.72 9.37
CA ILE A 117 4.55 -1.75 9.94
C ILE A 117 5.06 -3.13 9.49
N GLU A 118 4.98 -4.09 10.39
CA GLU A 118 5.26 -5.50 10.10
C GLU A 118 4.06 -6.33 10.52
N CYS A 119 3.64 -7.22 9.63
CA CYS A 119 2.52 -8.12 9.82
C CYS A 119 3.00 -9.56 9.71
N GLN A 120 2.66 -10.38 10.69
CA GLN A 120 3.03 -11.80 10.72
C GLN A 120 2.07 -12.61 9.84
N THR A 121 2.64 -13.51 9.04
CA THR A 121 1.91 -14.54 8.31
C THR A 121 2.50 -15.91 8.63
N GLU A 122 1.85 -16.99 8.18
CA GLU A 122 2.40 -18.34 8.32
C GLU A 122 3.69 -18.55 7.51
N GLU A 123 3.91 -17.77 6.44
CA GLU A 123 5.01 -17.93 5.49
C GLU A 123 6.15 -16.92 5.68
N GLY A 124 5.97 -15.93 6.56
CA GLY A 124 6.97 -14.90 6.82
C GLY A 124 6.35 -13.58 7.28
N ILE A 125 7.11 -12.50 7.09
CA ILE A 125 6.73 -11.14 7.48
C ILE A 125 6.38 -10.36 6.22
N ILE A 126 5.18 -9.77 6.20
CA ILE A 126 4.82 -8.71 5.26
C ILE A 126 5.13 -7.38 5.94
N SER A 127 5.73 -6.43 5.23
CA SER A 127 6.01 -5.11 5.81
C SER A 127 5.71 -4.00 4.83
N ALA A 128 5.35 -2.83 5.36
CA ALA A 128 5.12 -1.62 4.57
C ALA A 128 5.61 -0.38 5.32
N THR A 129 6.00 0.66 4.57
CA THR A 129 6.56 1.90 5.12
C THR A 129 5.66 3.09 4.75
N LEU A 130 4.70 3.39 5.61
CA LEU A 130 3.61 4.31 5.31
C LEU A 130 3.80 5.67 5.98
N GLN A 131 3.34 6.74 5.32
CA GLN A 131 3.47 8.09 5.86
C GLN A 131 2.73 8.19 7.21
N LYS A 132 3.40 8.69 8.25
CA LYS A 132 2.77 8.98 9.54
C LYS A 132 1.82 10.18 9.41
N SER A 133 0.55 9.94 9.08
CA SER A 133 -0.47 10.97 8.82
C SER A 133 -1.89 10.45 9.01
N SER A 134 -2.79 11.31 9.46
CA SER A 134 -4.23 11.05 9.55
C SER A 134 -4.90 10.84 8.18
N SER A 135 -4.21 11.22 7.09
CA SER A 135 -4.68 11.07 5.71
C SER A 135 -4.33 9.73 5.06
N VAL A 136 -3.62 8.84 5.76
CA VAL A 136 -3.32 7.48 5.26
C VAL A 136 -4.28 6.52 5.93
N TYR A 137 -4.99 5.73 5.12
CA TYR A 137 -5.95 4.74 5.61
C TYR A 137 -5.56 3.35 5.11
N VAL A 138 -5.84 2.36 5.93
CA VAL A 138 -5.68 0.93 5.63
C VAL A 138 -7.01 0.24 5.86
N MET A 139 -7.21 -0.93 5.23
CA MET A 139 -8.39 -1.75 5.49
C MET A 139 -8.10 -2.71 6.65
N GLU A 140 -8.81 -2.57 7.76
CA GLU A 140 -8.75 -3.39 8.97
C GLU A 140 -10.00 -4.28 9.09
N GLU A 141 -9.85 -5.47 9.67
CA GLU A 141 -10.89 -6.52 9.69
C GLU A 141 -12.20 -6.11 10.38
N ASN A 142 -12.13 -5.38 11.49
CA ASN A 142 -13.26 -5.08 12.36
C ASN A 142 -13.67 -3.60 12.28
N GLU A 143 -12.72 -2.71 12.08
CA GLU A 143 -12.96 -1.26 11.98
C GLU A 143 -13.18 -0.81 10.52
N GLY A 144 -12.85 -1.66 9.55
CA GLY A 144 -12.93 -1.33 8.13
C GLY A 144 -11.88 -0.29 7.76
N GLU A 145 -12.30 0.95 7.56
CA GLU A 145 -11.45 2.01 7.00
C GLU A 145 -10.69 2.71 8.13
N LEU A 146 -9.54 2.17 8.53
CA LEU A 146 -8.79 2.65 9.70
C LEU A 146 -7.72 3.69 9.31
N PRO A 147 -7.70 4.88 9.92
CA PRO A 147 -6.58 5.80 9.74
C PRO A 147 -5.32 5.21 10.36
N LEU A 148 -4.19 5.34 9.67
CA LEU A 148 -2.91 4.76 10.08
C LEU A 148 -2.46 5.21 11.48
N LEU A 149 -2.83 6.42 11.91
CA LEU A 149 -2.51 6.92 13.24
C LEU A 149 -3.27 6.22 14.37
N SER A 150 -4.36 5.52 14.06
CA SER A 150 -5.13 4.69 15.00
C SER A 150 -4.76 3.21 14.90
N LEU A 151 -3.76 2.85 14.09
CA LEU A 151 -3.32 1.46 13.96
C LEU A 151 -2.55 1.03 15.22
N GLU A 152 -2.95 -0.10 15.78
CA GLU A 152 -2.29 -0.70 16.95
C GLU A 152 -1.79 -2.12 16.66
N VAL A 153 -0.83 -2.59 17.45
CA VAL A 153 -0.38 -3.99 17.41
C VAL A 153 -1.56 -4.89 17.80
N GLY A 154 -1.77 -5.97 17.03
CA GLY A 154 -2.90 -6.87 17.16
C GLY A 154 -4.06 -6.57 16.19
N HIS A 155 -4.10 -5.38 15.57
CA HIS A 155 -5.03 -5.11 14.47
C HIS A 155 -4.71 -6.01 13.27
N ARG A 156 -5.73 -6.37 12.49
CA ARG A 156 -5.54 -7.26 11.33
C ARG A 156 -5.87 -6.52 10.05
N LEU A 157 -4.87 -6.36 9.18
CA LEU A 157 -4.99 -5.57 7.95
C LEU A 157 -5.25 -6.46 6.75
N LEU A 158 -6.09 -5.99 5.83
CA LEU A 158 -6.27 -6.63 4.54
C LEU A 158 -4.96 -6.55 3.76
N GLY A 159 -4.47 -7.71 3.35
CA GLY A 159 -3.25 -7.85 2.59
C GLY A 159 -3.31 -9.01 1.62
N ILE A 160 -2.22 -9.12 0.88
CA ILE A 160 -1.97 -10.17 -0.10
C ILE A 160 -0.63 -10.81 0.25
N ARG A 161 -0.62 -12.13 0.46
CA ARG A 161 0.62 -12.92 0.47
C ARG A 161 1.16 -13.05 -0.94
N ASP A 162 2.47 -12.94 -1.05
CA ASP A 162 3.18 -13.13 -2.31
C ASP A 162 4.50 -13.86 -2.06
N LYS A 163 5.06 -14.43 -3.11
CA LYS A 163 6.35 -15.12 -3.06
C LYS A 163 7.46 -14.18 -3.54
N PRO A 164 8.57 -14.03 -2.80
CA PRO A 164 9.71 -13.23 -3.24
C PRO A 164 10.33 -13.81 -4.53
N GLY A 165 11.15 -13.02 -5.22
CA GLY A 165 11.71 -13.39 -6.53
C GLY A 165 11.14 -12.54 -7.63
N ARG A 166 11.67 -11.35 -7.88
CA ARG A 166 11.14 -10.42 -8.89
C ARG A 166 12.24 -9.98 -9.84
N HIS A 167 12.11 -10.38 -11.10
CA HIS A 167 12.93 -9.86 -12.19
C HIS A 167 12.05 -9.05 -13.14
N LEU A 168 12.29 -7.73 -13.21
CA LEU A 168 11.50 -6.79 -14.02
C LEU A 168 9.98 -6.92 -13.75
N GLY A 169 9.63 -7.00 -12.47
CA GLY A 169 8.24 -7.10 -12.00
C GLY A 169 7.56 -8.46 -12.19
N THR A 170 8.26 -9.45 -12.76
CA THR A 170 7.73 -10.81 -12.95
C THR A 170 8.28 -11.77 -11.89
N GLN A 171 7.43 -12.66 -11.38
CA GLN A 171 7.86 -13.68 -10.42
C GLN A 171 8.83 -14.69 -11.05
N VAL A 172 9.97 -14.93 -10.40
CA VAL A 172 10.97 -15.92 -10.80
C VAL A 172 11.44 -16.71 -9.58
N ASP A 173 11.77 -18.00 -9.77
CA ASP A 173 12.37 -18.82 -8.71
C ASP A 173 13.87 -18.49 -8.57
N GLU A 174 14.24 -17.75 -7.53
CA GLU A 174 15.63 -17.34 -7.24
C GLU A 174 15.95 -17.35 -5.74
N ILE A 175 17.24 -17.34 -5.39
CA ILE A 175 17.70 -17.22 -3.99
C ILE A 175 17.85 -15.74 -3.66
N ILE A 176 16.97 -15.22 -2.80
CA ILE A 176 16.99 -13.83 -2.33
C ILE A 176 17.33 -13.75 -0.85
N TRP A 177 18.09 -12.70 -0.51
CA TRP A 177 18.35 -12.28 0.86
C TRP A 177 18.02 -10.80 1.03
N GLU A 178 16.89 -10.49 1.66
CA GLU A 178 16.45 -9.14 2.04
C GLU A 178 16.49 -9.00 3.58
N LYS A 179 16.65 -7.76 4.09
CA LYS A 179 16.75 -7.47 5.53
C LYS A 179 15.77 -6.40 5.96
#